data_AF-A0A932ZFV8-F1
#
_entry.id   AF-A0A932ZFV8-F1
#
_cell.length_a   1.000
_cell.length_b   1.000
_cell.length_c   1.000
_cell.angle_alpha   90.00
_cell.angle_beta   90.00
_cell.angle_gamma   90.00
#
_symmetry.space_group_name_H-M   'P 1'
#
loop_
_entity.id
_entity.type
_entity.pdbx_description
1 polymer ?
#
loop_
_entity_poly.entity_id
_entity_poly.type
_entity_poly.pdbx_seq_one_letter_code
_entity_poly.pdbx_strand_id
1 'polypeptide(L)'
;MFRIDSQGTVPALPAPDAPGQLAGFFSKGNPAVGQKATVVSADWANTMQEEICYVIEQAGIQLNQAGKNNHVQLKAAITTMIGVVAPAPHTHDASEIVSGTFADARIAASNVTQYQANLILDAAQTTSGVFADARIPNLDTSKITSGTFADARISQSNITQHNAALDHGVLQGLGDDDHPQYAHLNKGGQSFNQKLHHPSTGGGDPGTTIATKDYVDANAGVSDHGALSGLGDDDHPQYLHLNKGGQTLQQNLACAGGVTVDGININIHTHSISLGRSFLVYGKQTQNIETDDILTVGGFTASDMPVWGICQIDMTQGGGGYDSDNKAWIGGPGQQAFGGNVCPTVPSFNGGTLNWEFRVRQRAGNESIVCAYNRSVIECSDNTGGPS
;
A
#
# COMPACT_ATOMS: atom_id res chain seq x y z
N MET A 1 -110.13 37.40 -8.59
CA MET A 1 -110.83 36.14 -8.86
C MET A 1 -111.57 35.71 -7.61
N PHE A 2 -112.86 35.47 -7.75
CA PHE A 2 -113.71 34.79 -6.77
C PHE A 2 -114.65 33.89 -7.54
N ARG A 3 -115.21 32.89 -6.87
CA ARG A 3 -116.29 32.09 -7.45
C ARG A 3 -117.50 33.01 -7.71
N ILE A 4 -118.35 32.65 -8.67
CA ILE A 4 -119.55 33.42 -9.00
C ILE A 4 -120.42 33.64 -7.75
N ASP A 5 -120.85 34.88 -7.53
CA ASP A 5 -121.62 35.31 -6.36
C ASP A 5 -122.82 36.21 -6.73
N SER A 6 -123.26 36.14 -7.99
CA SER A 6 -124.49 36.79 -8.44
C SER A 6 -125.74 36.09 -7.91
N GLN A 7 -126.92 36.66 -8.18
CA GLN A 7 -128.18 35.99 -7.86
C GLN A 7 -128.31 34.64 -8.60
N GLY A 8 -128.92 33.65 -7.93
CA GLY A 8 -129.11 32.30 -8.48
C GLY A 8 -127.92 31.34 -8.30
N THR A 9 -126.93 31.70 -7.49
CA THR A 9 -125.78 30.84 -7.16
C THR A 9 -126.14 29.75 -6.16
N VAL A 10 -125.46 28.61 -6.25
CA VAL A 10 -125.65 27.44 -5.37
C VAL A 10 -124.42 27.24 -4.47
N PRO A 11 -124.58 26.72 -3.23
CA PRO A 11 -123.51 26.66 -2.23
C PRO A 11 -122.47 25.56 -2.47
N ALA A 12 -122.73 24.62 -3.38
CA ALA A 12 -121.84 23.52 -3.72
C ALA A 12 -121.80 23.33 -5.23
N LEU A 13 -120.66 22.86 -5.75
CA LEU A 13 -120.48 22.53 -7.17
C LEU A 13 -121.55 21.49 -7.58
N PRO A 14 -122.43 21.81 -8.55
CA PRO A 14 -123.38 20.83 -9.07
C PRO A 14 -122.68 19.61 -9.68
N ALA A 15 -123.37 18.47 -9.71
CA ALA A 15 -122.90 17.33 -10.48
C ALA A 15 -122.77 17.74 -11.96
N PRO A 16 -121.67 17.33 -12.65
CA PRO A 16 -121.52 17.57 -14.09
C PRO A 16 -122.70 17.02 -14.88
N ASP A 17 -123.03 17.69 -15.97
CA ASP A 17 -124.06 17.19 -16.88
C ASP A 17 -123.55 15.90 -17.58
N ALA A 18 -124.47 15.08 -18.08
CA ALA A 18 -124.08 13.91 -18.87
C ALA A 18 -123.24 14.35 -20.10
N PRO A 19 -122.16 13.63 -20.47
CA PRO A 19 -121.32 13.99 -21.59
C PRO A 19 -122.14 14.21 -22.88
N GLY A 20 -121.90 15.34 -23.55
CA GLY A 20 -122.53 15.68 -24.82
C GLY A 20 -121.98 14.89 -26.02
N GLN A 21 -122.16 15.44 -27.22
CA GLN A 21 -121.61 14.89 -28.47
C GLN A 21 -120.06 14.96 -28.49
N LEU A 22 -119.45 14.32 -29.50
CA LEU A 22 -118.00 14.35 -29.76
C LEU A 22 -117.41 15.78 -29.71
N ALA A 23 -116.13 15.89 -29.34
CA ALA A 23 -115.43 17.16 -29.20
C ALA A 23 -115.62 18.10 -30.41
N GLY A 24 -115.89 19.38 -30.15
CA GLY A 24 -116.17 20.40 -31.16
C GLY A 24 -115.80 21.82 -30.70
N PHE A 25 -116.10 22.81 -31.55
CA PHE A 25 -115.75 24.23 -31.32
C PHE A 25 -116.99 25.11 -31.13
N PHE A 26 -116.83 26.28 -30.51
CA PHE A 26 -117.89 27.28 -30.39
C PHE A 26 -118.35 27.78 -31.77
N SER A 27 -119.66 27.86 -31.99
CA SER A 27 -120.29 28.32 -33.23
C SER A 27 -121.45 29.27 -32.94
N LYS A 28 -121.58 30.32 -33.77
CA LYS A 28 -122.74 31.25 -33.75
C LYS A 28 -124.05 30.62 -34.25
N GLY A 29 -124.00 29.34 -34.64
CA GLY A 29 -125.09 28.66 -35.32
C GLY A 29 -125.23 29.13 -36.76
N ASN A 30 -126.06 28.43 -37.52
CA ASN A 30 -126.43 28.81 -38.87
C ASN A 30 -127.92 28.48 -39.08
N PRO A 31 -128.79 29.50 -38.97
CA PRO A 31 -130.23 29.31 -39.14
C PRO A 31 -130.62 28.73 -40.50
N ALA A 32 -129.85 29.02 -41.57
CA ALA A 32 -130.14 28.55 -42.92
C ALA A 32 -130.04 27.02 -43.06
N VAL A 33 -129.31 26.35 -42.16
CA VAL A 33 -129.16 24.87 -42.14
C VAL A 33 -129.67 24.27 -40.83
N GLY A 34 -130.41 25.03 -40.02
CA GLY A 34 -130.92 24.56 -38.73
C GLY A 34 -129.86 24.28 -37.66
N GLN A 35 -128.61 24.71 -37.86
CA GLN A 35 -127.54 24.53 -36.87
C GLN A 35 -127.76 25.53 -35.72
N LYS A 36 -128.02 25.01 -34.52
CA LYS A 36 -128.15 25.83 -33.31
C LYS A 36 -126.81 26.47 -32.95
N ALA A 37 -126.87 27.66 -32.35
CA ALA A 37 -125.69 28.28 -31.75
C ALA A 37 -125.22 27.48 -30.53
N THR A 38 -123.94 27.57 -30.20
CA THR A 38 -123.41 26.97 -28.97
C THR A 38 -124.04 27.64 -27.76
N VAL A 39 -124.56 26.81 -26.83
CA VAL A 39 -125.01 27.25 -25.52
C VAL A 39 -123.93 26.89 -24.52
N VAL A 40 -123.43 27.89 -23.78
CA VAL A 40 -122.45 27.67 -22.72
C VAL A 40 -123.20 27.16 -21.49
N SER A 41 -122.91 25.92 -21.06
CA SER A 41 -123.54 25.31 -19.90
C SER A 41 -122.92 25.81 -18.59
N ALA A 42 -123.67 25.67 -17.49
CA ALA A 42 -123.15 25.93 -16.15
C ALA A 42 -121.96 25.01 -15.81
N ASP A 43 -121.99 23.76 -16.27
CA ASP A 43 -120.89 22.80 -16.11
C ASP A 43 -119.57 23.31 -16.72
N TRP A 44 -119.61 23.82 -17.96
CA TRP A 44 -118.43 24.42 -18.59
C TRP A 44 -117.93 25.66 -17.86
N ALA A 45 -118.84 26.55 -17.47
CA ALA A 45 -118.49 27.79 -16.77
C ALA A 45 -117.88 27.52 -15.38
N ASN A 46 -118.45 26.56 -14.65
CA ASN A 46 -117.93 26.13 -13.35
C ASN A 46 -116.57 25.44 -13.51
N THR A 47 -116.39 24.58 -14.51
CA THR A 47 -115.10 23.93 -14.79
C THR A 47 -114.01 24.97 -15.02
N MET A 48 -114.24 25.94 -15.92
CA MET A 48 -113.26 27.01 -16.18
C MET A 48 -112.97 27.86 -14.93
N GLN A 49 -114.01 28.14 -14.13
CA GLN A 49 -113.82 28.86 -12.87
C GLN A 49 -112.95 28.07 -11.89
N GLU A 50 -113.25 26.79 -11.67
CA GLU A 50 -112.54 25.96 -10.70
C GLU A 50 -111.10 25.69 -11.14
N GLU A 51 -110.82 25.47 -12.43
CA GLU A 51 -109.44 25.35 -12.93
C GLU A 51 -108.60 26.60 -12.60
N ILE A 52 -109.17 27.79 -12.72
CA ILE A 52 -108.46 29.04 -12.41
C ILE A 52 -108.37 29.26 -10.89
N CYS A 53 -109.47 29.05 -10.16
CA CYS A 53 -109.51 29.23 -8.71
C CYS A 53 -108.58 28.25 -7.97
N TYR A 54 -108.54 27.00 -8.43
CA TYR A 54 -107.70 25.95 -7.85
C TYR A 54 -106.22 26.31 -7.92
N VAL A 55 -105.76 26.85 -9.06
CA VAL A 55 -104.37 27.34 -9.19
C VAL A 55 -104.07 28.44 -8.16
N ILE A 56 -105.02 29.33 -7.88
CA ILE A 56 -104.80 30.41 -6.91
C ILE A 56 -104.75 29.85 -5.48
N GLU A 57 -105.65 28.94 -5.13
CA GLU A 57 -105.72 28.31 -3.81
C GLU A 57 -104.49 27.43 -3.54
N GLN A 58 -104.00 26.68 -4.53
CA GLN A 58 -102.79 25.86 -4.42
C GLN A 58 -101.50 26.68 -4.23
N ALA A 59 -101.50 27.94 -4.67
CA ALA A 59 -100.41 28.88 -4.36
C ALA A 59 -100.51 29.46 -2.93
N GLY A 60 -101.48 29.02 -2.12
CA GLY A 60 -101.75 29.55 -0.78
C GLY A 60 -102.43 30.92 -0.78
N ILE A 61 -102.95 31.38 -1.92
CA ILE A 61 -103.60 32.69 -2.05
C ILE A 61 -105.11 32.53 -1.87
N GLN A 62 -105.69 33.30 -0.95
CA GLN A 62 -107.14 33.33 -0.75
C GLN A 62 -107.84 34.04 -1.92
N LEU A 63 -108.95 33.47 -2.41
CA LEU A 63 -109.77 34.11 -3.44
C LEU A 63 -110.38 35.43 -2.93
N ASN A 64 -110.42 36.46 -3.77
CA ASN A 64 -110.80 37.81 -3.35
C ASN A 64 -112.18 38.19 -3.91
N GLN A 65 -113.19 38.18 -3.04
CA GLN A 65 -114.56 38.60 -3.36
C GLN A 65 -114.70 40.11 -3.57
N ALA A 66 -114.00 40.93 -2.77
CA ALA A 66 -114.17 42.39 -2.77
C ALA A 66 -113.42 43.11 -3.91
N GLY A 67 -112.35 42.51 -4.44
CA GLY A 67 -111.45 43.11 -5.43
C GLY A 67 -111.55 42.50 -6.83
N LYS A 68 -112.75 42.28 -7.38
CA LYS A 68 -112.92 41.64 -8.70
C LYS A 68 -112.36 42.46 -9.88
N ASN A 69 -112.18 43.77 -9.69
CA ASN A 69 -111.48 44.65 -10.63
C ASN A 69 -109.96 44.50 -10.60
N ASN A 70 -109.41 43.72 -9.67
CA ASN A 70 -107.99 43.46 -9.57
C ASN A 70 -107.63 42.09 -10.19
N HIS A 71 -106.97 42.13 -11.34
CA HIS A 71 -106.68 40.95 -12.18
C HIS A 71 -105.31 40.30 -11.90
N VAL A 72 -104.78 40.42 -10.68
CA VAL A 72 -103.40 39.96 -10.35
C VAL A 72 -103.30 38.59 -9.68
N GLN A 73 -104.40 38.01 -9.18
CA GLN A 73 -104.32 36.80 -8.35
C GLN A 73 -103.76 35.58 -9.10
N LEU A 74 -104.19 35.35 -10.34
CA LEU A 74 -103.66 34.25 -11.15
C LEU A 74 -102.17 34.45 -11.47
N LYS A 75 -101.76 35.68 -11.79
CA LYS A 75 -100.35 36.02 -12.01
C LYS A 75 -99.51 35.73 -10.75
N ALA A 76 -99.97 36.17 -9.58
CA ALA A 76 -99.29 35.96 -8.31
C ALA A 76 -99.17 34.47 -7.97
N ALA A 77 -100.23 33.70 -8.22
CA ALA A 77 -100.22 32.25 -8.02
C ALA A 77 -99.17 31.55 -8.90
N ILE A 78 -99.15 31.85 -10.20
CA ILE A 78 -98.18 31.31 -11.15
C ILE A 78 -96.75 31.69 -10.76
N THR A 79 -96.52 32.96 -10.37
CA THR A 79 -95.18 33.39 -9.92
C THR A 79 -94.74 32.65 -8.65
N THR A 80 -95.67 32.41 -7.72
CA THR A 80 -95.37 31.70 -6.47
C THR A 80 -95.04 30.23 -6.76
N MET A 81 -95.83 29.55 -7.59
CA MET A 81 -95.62 28.15 -7.96
C MET A 81 -94.34 27.94 -8.78
N ILE A 82 -94.01 28.87 -9.69
CA ILE A 82 -92.78 28.81 -10.50
C ILE A 82 -91.55 29.20 -9.68
N GLY A 83 -91.67 30.14 -8.73
CA GLY A 83 -90.60 30.57 -7.83
C GLY A 83 -90.06 29.49 -6.89
N VAL A 84 -90.65 28.28 -6.94
CA VAL A 84 -90.15 27.07 -6.26
C VAL A 84 -89.01 26.39 -7.06
N VAL A 85 -88.75 26.79 -8.30
CA VAL A 85 -87.53 26.37 -9.03
C VAL A 85 -86.41 27.34 -8.65
N ALA A 86 -85.39 26.84 -7.93
CA ALA A 86 -84.30 27.66 -7.38
C ALA A 86 -83.65 28.59 -8.44
N PRO A 87 -83.12 29.77 -8.03
CA PRO A 87 -82.44 30.70 -8.93
C PRO A 87 -81.28 30.02 -9.70
N ALA A 88 -81.01 30.50 -10.93
CA ALA A 88 -80.01 29.92 -11.83
C ALA A 88 -78.58 29.86 -11.24
N PRO A 89 -78.18 30.74 -10.31
CA PRO A 89 -77.18 30.42 -9.31
C PRO A 89 -77.83 30.25 -7.92
N HIS A 90 -77.74 29.05 -7.36
CA HIS A 90 -78.05 28.77 -5.97
C HIS A 90 -76.92 27.94 -5.33
N THR A 91 -76.93 27.87 -4.00
CA THR A 91 -75.98 27.11 -3.21
C THR A 91 -76.59 25.77 -2.81
N HIS A 92 -75.75 24.73 -2.79
CA HIS A 92 -76.07 23.46 -2.16
C HIS A 92 -75.24 23.28 -0.90
N ASP A 93 -75.86 22.80 0.17
CA ASP A 93 -75.10 22.31 1.32
C ASP A 93 -74.46 20.95 0.93
N ALA A 94 -73.24 20.69 1.40
CA ALA A 94 -72.56 19.43 1.09
C ALA A 94 -73.35 18.18 1.54
N SER A 95 -74.19 18.32 2.58
CA SER A 95 -75.09 17.27 3.08
C SER A 95 -76.24 16.92 2.13
N GLU A 96 -76.55 17.75 1.13
CA GLU A 96 -77.56 17.45 0.11
C GLU A 96 -77.10 16.35 -0.86
N ILE A 97 -75.81 16.01 -0.82
CA ILE A 97 -75.20 14.99 -1.67
C ILE A 97 -75.15 13.67 -0.89
N VAL A 98 -76.27 12.96 -0.92
CA VAL A 98 -76.45 11.70 -0.17
C VAL A 98 -75.84 10.49 -0.90
N SER A 99 -75.63 10.57 -2.22
CA SER A 99 -74.97 9.53 -3.02
C SER A 99 -74.47 10.04 -4.37
N GLY A 100 -73.61 9.24 -5.04
CA GLY A 100 -73.11 9.50 -6.39
C GLY A 100 -71.60 9.76 -6.45
N THR A 101 -71.08 10.02 -7.66
CA THR A 101 -69.68 10.34 -7.90
C THR A 101 -69.55 11.77 -8.41
N PHE A 102 -68.68 12.57 -7.78
CA PHE A 102 -68.21 13.80 -8.41
C PHE A 102 -67.16 13.46 -9.46
N ALA A 103 -67.22 14.11 -10.63
CA ALA A 103 -66.07 14.11 -11.53
C ALA A 103 -64.92 14.87 -10.86
N ASP A 104 -63.68 14.39 -11.01
CA ASP A 104 -62.49 14.95 -10.37
C ASP A 104 -62.37 16.48 -10.56
N ALA A 105 -62.72 17.00 -11.75
CA ALA A 105 -62.69 18.43 -12.04
C ALA A 105 -63.66 19.27 -11.16
N ARG A 106 -64.72 18.67 -10.61
CA ARG A 106 -65.70 19.34 -9.73
C ARG A 106 -65.21 19.44 -8.29
N ILE A 107 -64.27 18.58 -7.89
CA ILE A 107 -63.64 18.60 -6.56
C ILE A 107 -62.14 18.79 -6.78
N ALA A 108 -61.74 20.05 -7.03
CA ALA A 108 -60.33 20.36 -7.15
C ALA A 108 -59.57 19.87 -5.92
N ALA A 109 -58.38 19.28 -6.11
CA ALA A 109 -57.58 18.74 -5.01
C ALA A 109 -57.30 19.77 -3.90
N SER A 110 -57.21 21.05 -4.26
CA SER A 110 -57.07 22.18 -3.32
C SER A 110 -58.27 22.38 -2.39
N ASN A 111 -59.44 21.84 -2.73
CA ASN A 111 -60.68 21.99 -1.97
C ASN A 111 -60.92 20.82 -1.00
N VAL A 112 -60.08 19.78 -1.05
CA VAL A 112 -60.09 18.67 -0.07
C VAL A 112 -59.13 18.99 1.07
N THR A 113 -59.38 20.08 1.80
CA THR A 113 -58.46 20.60 2.83
C THR A 113 -58.72 20.10 4.24
N GLN A 114 -59.86 19.44 4.52
CA GLN A 114 -60.33 19.26 5.91
C GLN A 114 -60.27 17.84 6.48
N TYR A 115 -59.80 16.82 5.76
CA TYR A 115 -59.75 15.44 6.29
C TYR A 115 -58.35 14.93 6.60
N GLN A 116 -57.38 15.81 6.87
CA GLN A 116 -55.98 15.39 7.03
C GLN A 116 -55.71 14.45 8.23
N ALA A 117 -56.63 14.38 9.20
CA ALA A 117 -56.56 13.46 10.35
C ALA A 117 -57.48 12.22 10.23
N ASN A 118 -58.52 12.26 9.37
CA ASN A 118 -59.51 11.18 9.23
C ASN A 118 -59.48 10.49 7.87
N LEU A 119 -58.68 10.98 6.92
CA LEU A 119 -58.40 10.29 5.67
C LEU A 119 -57.46 9.12 6.01
N ILE A 120 -58.05 7.97 6.32
CA ILE A 120 -57.34 6.71 6.32
C ILE A 120 -56.89 6.49 4.88
N LEU A 121 -55.61 6.71 4.63
CA LEU A 121 -54.99 6.31 3.38
C LEU A 121 -54.64 4.83 3.54
N ASP A 122 -55.42 3.95 2.95
CA ASP A 122 -55.02 2.55 2.82
C ASP A 122 -53.67 2.51 2.08
N ALA A 123 -52.77 1.60 2.48
CA ALA A 123 -51.44 1.51 1.87
C ALA A 123 -51.47 1.36 0.34
N ALA A 124 -52.55 0.80 -0.22
CA ALA A 124 -52.78 0.70 -1.66
C ALA A 124 -52.97 2.07 -2.35
N GLN A 125 -53.44 3.08 -1.61
CA GLN A 125 -53.63 4.45 -2.09
C GLN A 125 -52.30 5.23 -2.15
N THR A 126 -51.23 4.69 -1.57
CA THR A 126 -49.87 5.24 -1.66
C THR A 126 -49.04 4.45 -2.66
N THR A 127 -49.28 4.66 -3.96
CA THR A 127 -48.60 3.93 -5.05
C THR A 127 -47.20 4.48 -5.38
N SER A 128 -46.95 5.77 -5.07
CA SER A 128 -45.66 6.44 -5.30
C SER A 128 -45.52 7.70 -4.45
N GLY A 129 -44.30 8.17 -4.20
CA GLY A 129 -44.01 9.43 -3.51
C GLY A 129 -42.89 9.32 -2.48
N VAL A 130 -42.58 10.44 -1.84
CA VAL A 130 -41.63 10.51 -0.71
C VAL A 130 -42.41 10.95 0.52
N PHE A 131 -42.41 10.14 1.56
CA PHE A 131 -42.90 10.57 2.88
C PHE A 131 -41.86 11.51 3.50
N ALA A 132 -42.29 12.66 4.00
CA ALA A 132 -41.42 13.51 4.82
C ALA A 132 -41.06 12.76 6.11
N ASP A 133 -39.83 12.93 6.59
CA ASP A 133 -39.28 12.17 7.73
C ASP A 133 -40.21 12.17 8.97
N ALA A 134 -40.81 13.32 9.29
CA ALA A 134 -41.75 13.45 10.42
C ALA A 134 -43.05 12.62 10.29
N ARG A 135 -43.36 12.12 9.09
CA ARG A 135 -44.53 11.26 8.80
C ARG A 135 -44.17 9.78 8.82
N ILE A 136 -42.89 9.44 8.98
CA ILE A 136 -42.43 8.08 9.20
C ILE A 136 -42.22 7.93 10.73
N PRO A 137 -43.18 7.33 11.47
CA PRO A 137 -43.01 7.11 12.90
C PRO A 137 -41.88 6.11 13.17
N ASN A 138 -41.42 6.01 14.42
CA ASN A 138 -40.46 4.99 14.83
C ASN A 138 -40.96 3.59 14.41
N LEU A 139 -40.14 2.91 13.61
CA LEU A 139 -40.42 1.57 13.13
C LEU A 139 -39.68 0.57 14.01
N ASP A 140 -40.40 -0.05 14.94
CA ASP A 140 -39.88 -1.22 15.64
C ASP A 140 -39.54 -2.30 14.61
N THR A 141 -38.41 -2.99 14.80
CA THR A 141 -37.91 -3.99 13.84
C THR A 141 -38.91 -5.13 13.61
N SER A 142 -39.79 -5.42 14.57
CA SER A 142 -40.89 -6.38 14.43
C SER A 142 -41.92 -6.01 13.37
N LYS A 143 -41.98 -4.74 12.94
CA LYS A 143 -42.82 -4.27 11.83
C LYS A 143 -42.22 -4.60 10.45
N ILE A 144 -40.94 -4.96 10.39
CA ILE A 144 -40.27 -5.45 9.18
C ILE A 144 -40.20 -6.98 9.27
N THR A 145 -41.29 -7.64 8.89
CA THR A 145 -41.44 -9.10 9.04
C THR A 145 -40.88 -9.91 7.87
N SER A 146 -40.61 -9.27 6.73
CA SER A 146 -40.07 -9.92 5.52
C SER A 146 -39.48 -8.89 4.54
N GLY A 147 -38.82 -9.39 3.49
CA GLY A 147 -38.17 -8.59 2.45
C GLY A 147 -36.66 -8.42 2.66
N THR A 148 -35.98 -7.92 1.64
CA THR A 148 -34.55 -7.59 1.68
C THR A 148 -34.38 -6.10 1.46
N PHE A 149 -33.66 -5.43 2.36
CA PHE A 149 -33.08 -4.14 2.03
C PHE A 149 -31.91 -4.37 1.09
N ALA A 150 -31.80 -3.60 0.01
CA ALA A 150 -30.59 -3.63 -0.81
C ALA A 150 -29.39 -3.22 0.05
N ASP A 151 -28.27 -3.93 -0.06
CA ASP A 151 -27.07 -3.71 0.78
C ASP A 151 -26.64 -2.23 0.82
N ALA A 152 -26.69 -1.54 -0.31
CA ALA A 152 -26.35 -0.10 -0.40
C ALA A 152 -27.25 0.83 0.43
N ARG A 153 -28.43 0.37 0.87
CA ARG A 153 -29.40 1.15 1.66
C ARG A 153 -29.22 0.96 3.17
N ILE A 154 -28.49 -0.08 3.58
CA ILE A 154 -28.12 -0.31 4.98
C ILE A 154 -26.59 -0.31 5.05
N SER A 155 -25.98 0.85 5.29
CA SER A 155 -24.53 0.93 5.53
C SER A 155 -24.14 0.02 6.70
N GLN A 156 -23.01 -0.67 6.56
CA GLN A 156 -22.44 -1.52 7.62
C GLN A 156 -22.30 -0.77 8.96
N SER A 157 -21.96 0.52 8.91
CA SER A 157 -21.86 1.40 10.08
C SER A 157 -23.17 1.64 10.82
N ASN A 158 -24.31 1.44 10.15
CA ASN A 158 -25.65 1.68 10.70
C ASN A 158 -26.24 0.42 11.36
N ILE A 159 -25.56 -0.73 11.25
CA ILE A 159 -25.93 -1.95 11.96
C ILE A 159 -25.13 -1.99 13.28
N THR A 160 -25.63 -1.28 14.30
CA THR A 160 -24.95 -1.15 15.61
C THR A 160 -24.79 -2.49 16.34
N GLN A 161 -25.49 -3.54 15.92
CA GLN A 161 -25.41 -4.88 16.52
C GLN A 161 -24.26 -5.75 15.99
N HIS A 162 -23.47 -5.28 15.01
CA HIS A 162 -22.36 -6.06 14.45
C HIS A 162 -21.05 -6.01 15.25
N ASN A 163 -20.95 -5.27 16.36
CA ASN A 163 -19.72 -5.31 17.16
C ASN A 163 -19.43 -6.73 17.72
N ALA A 164 -20.47 -7.54 17.91
CA ALA A 164 -20.36 -8.95 18.29
C ALA A 164 -20.37 -9.93 17.09
N ALA A 165 -20.64 -9.46 15.87
CA ALA A 165 -20.70 -10.32 14.67
C ALA A 165 -19.49 -10.10 13.73
N LEU A 166 -18.59 -9.19 14.07
CA LEU A 166 -17.30 -8.99 13.39
C LEU A 166 -16.13 -9.62 14.16
N ASP A 167 -16.29 -9.84 15.47
CA ASP A 167 -15.41 -10.72 16.23
C ASP A 167 -15.98 -12.15 16.16
N HIS A 168 -15.28 -13.03 15.45
CA HIS A 168 -15.69 -14.42 15.30
C HIS A 168 -15.71 -15.16 16.64
N GLY A 169 -14.99 -14.66 17.64
CA GLY A 169 -14.91 -15.25 18.97
C GLY A 169 -16.18 -15.13 19.83
N VAL A 170 -17.13 -14.31 19.39
CA VAL A 170 -18.42 -14.11 20.05
C VAL A 170 -19.55 -14.91 19.37
N LEU A 171 -19.27 -15.55 18.23
CA LEU A 171 -20.21 -16.47 17.59
C LEU A 171 -20.31 -17.76 18.43
N GLN A 172 -21.53 -18.15 18.83
CA GLN A 172 -21.69 -19.36 19.64
C GLN A 172 -21.07 -20.58 18.95
N GLY A 173 -20.10 -21.21 19.62
CA GLY A 173 -19.38 -22.38 19.10
C GLY A 173 -18.12 -22.05 18.31
N LEU A 174 -17.72 -20.77 18.21
CA LEU A 174 -16.43 -20.32 17.68
C LEU A 174 -15.80 -19.31 18.66
N GLY A 175 -14.80 -19.70 19.44
CA GLY A 175 -13.96 -18.80 20.24
C GLY A 175 -12.89 -18.09 19.40
N ASP A 176 -12.24 -17.07 19.97
CA ASP A 176 -11.23 -16.22 19.30
C ASP A 176 -10.06 -17.00 18.68
N ASP A 177 -9.81 -18.23 19.15
CA ASP A 177 -8.66 -19.06 18.78
C ASP A 177 -9.08 -20.40 18.14
N ASP A 178 -10.28 -20.47 17.57
CA ASP A 178 -10.83 -21.70 16.96
C ASP A 178 -10.29 -22.01 15.56
N HIS A 179 -9.10 -21.50 15.23
CA HIS A 179 -8.33 -21.89 14.06
C HIS A 179 -7.25 -22.90 14.45
N PRO A 180 -7.58 -24.19 14.61
CA PRO A 180 -6.65 -25.24 15.02
C PRO A 180 -5.49 -25.45 14.03
N GLN A 181 -5.55 -24.83 12.84
CA GLN A 181 -4.46 -24.85 11.87
C GLN A 181 -3.30 -23.91 12.20
N TYR A 182 -3.45 -22.92 13.09
CA TYR A 182 -2.41 -21.93 13.39
C TYR A 182 -2.06 -21.90 14.90
N ALA A 183 -0.80 -22.14 15.22
CA ALA A 183 -0.31 -21.96 16.59
C ALA A 183 -0.15 -20.46 16.91
N HIS A 184 -0.89 -19.94 17.89
CA HIS A 184 -0.78 -18.54 18.31
C HIS A 184 0.50 -18.31 19.14
N LEU A 185 1.64 -18.06 18.47
CA LEU A 185 2.97 -17.96 19.08
C LEU A 185 3.17 -16.78 20.07
N ASN A 186 2.26 -15.81 20.11
CA ASN A 186 2.42 -14.56 20.88
C ASN A 186 1.44 -14.37 22.05
N LYS A 187 0.61 -15.36 22.40
CA LYS A 187 -0.26 -15.27 23.60
C LYS A 187 0.46 -15.87 24.80
N GLY A 188 1.01 -15.01 25.66
CA GLY A 188 1.68 -15.43 26.90
C GLY A 188 0.75 -16.26 27.79
N GLY A 189 1.14 -17.52 28.06
CA GLY A 189 0.41 -18.40 28.98
C GLY A 189 -0.26 -19.63 28.35
N GLN A 190 -0.21 -19.83 27.04
CA GLN A 190 -0.64 -21.09 26.44
C GLN A 190 0.43 -22.16 26.69
N SER A 191 0.25 -22.94 27.76
CA SER A 191 0.98 -24.19 27.95
C SER A 191 0.68 -25.10 26.76
N PHE A 192 1.72 -25.60 26.08
CA PHE A 192 1.63 -26.58 24.98
C PHE A 192 1.09 -27.93 25.50
N ASN A 193 -0.18 -27.98 25.90
CA ASN A 193 -0.86 -29.22 26.26
C ASN A 193 -1.44 -29.94 25.03
N GLN A 194 -1.31 -29.37 23.83
CA GLN A 194 -1.74 -29.97 22.58
C GLN A 194 -0.54 -30.15 21.64
N LYS A 195 -0.25 -31.41 21.27
CA LYS A 195 0.75 -31.74 20.27
C LYS A 195 0.30 -31.20 18.91
N LEU A 196 1.12 -30.36 18.27
CA LEU A 196 0.92 -29.97 16.87
C LEU A 196 1.16 -31.21 15.99
N HIS A 197 0.09 -31.78 15.43
CA HIS A 197 0.19 -32.93 14.54
C HIS A 197 0.54 -32.48 13.11
N HIS A 198 1.68 -32.95 12.60
CA HIS A 198 1.90 -33.06 11.16
C HIS A 198 1.06 -34.21 10.56
N PRO A 199 0.44 -34.06 9.38
CA PRO A 199 -0.25 -35.16 8.71
C PRO A 199 0.78 -36.19 8.29
N SER A 200 0.75 -37.36 8.95
CA SER A 200 1.72 -38.44 8.73
C SER A 200 1.63 -38.99 7.31
N THR A 201 2.72 -38.90 6.54
CA THR A 201 3.03 -39.95 5.56
C THR A 201 3.65 -41.09 6.36
N GLY A 202 2.92 -42.21 6.45
CA GLY A 202 3.17 -43.34 7.35
C GLY A 202 4.64 -43.73 7.54
N GLY A 203 5.02 -43.88 8.81
CA GLY A 203 6.34 -44.32 9.26
C GLY A 203 6.57 -43.78 10.67
N GLY A 204 6.49 -44.63 11.68
CA GLY A 204 6.54 -44.24 13.08
C GLY A 204 7.88 -43.60 13.47
N ASP A 205 7.83 -42.39 13.99
CA ASP A 205 8.88 -41.80 14.80
C ASP A 205 8.22 -40.96 15.92
N PRO A 206 8.39 -41.27 17.22
CA PRO A 206 7.78 -40.51 18.31
C PRO A 206 8.46 -39.15 18.59
N GLY A 207 9.37 -38.69 17.74
CA GLY A 207 10.23 -37.52 17.97
C GLY A 207 9.82 -36.18 17.34
N THR A 208 8.55 -35.95 16.98
CA THR A 208 8.18 -34.69 16.31
C THR A 208 7.27 -33.83 17.17
N THR A 209 7.82 -32.74 17.72
CA THR A 209 7.06 -31.48 17.69
C THR A 209 7.95 -30.25 17.65
N ILE A 210 9.03 -30.21 18.41
CA ILE A 210 10.18 -29.30 18.26
C ILE A 210 11.31 -30.09 18.91
N ALA A 211 12.50 -30.19 18.29
CA ALA A 211 13.59 -30.98 18.84
C ALA A 211 13.74 -30.71 20.35
N THR A 212 13.53 -31.73 21.19
CA THR A 212 13.76 -31.59 22.63
C THR A 212 15.23 -31.24 22.85
N LYS A 213 15.54 -30.50 23.92
CA LYS A 213 16.94 -30.21 24.29
C LYS A 213 17.79 -31.49 24.28
N ASP A 214 17.22 -32.60 24.73
CA ASP A 214 17.87 -33.91 24.70
C ASP A 214 18.10 -34.47 23.28
N TYR A 215 17.20 -34.22 22.31
CA TYR A 215 17.42 -34.60 20.91
C TYR A 215 18.50 -33.73 20.25
N VAL A 216 18.51 -32.42 20.53
CA VAL A 216 19.57 -31.51 20.06
C VAL A 216 20.91 -31.90 20.70
N ASP A 217 20.94 -32.18 21.99
CA ASP A 217 22.19 -32.53 22.69
C ASP A 217 22.67 -33.94 22.29
N ALA A 218 21.78 -34.87 21.88
CA ALA A 218 22.13 -36.21 21.40
C ALA A 218 22.50 -36.28 19.91
N ASN A 219 21.90 -35.46 19.05
CA ASN A 219 22.08 -35.53 17.59
C ASN A 219 22.75 -34.28 16.97
N ALA A 220 22.85 -33.15 17.69
CA ALA A 220 23.51 -31.93 17.21
C ALA A 220 24.91 -31.71 17.82
N GLY A 221 25.49 -32.76 18.40
CA GLY A 221 26.91 -32.80 18.72
C GLY A 221 27.74 -33.16 17.48
N VAL A 222 27.86 -32.25 16.51
CA VAL A 222 28.98 -32.35 15.56
C VAL A 222 30.26 -32.03 16.34
N SER A 223 30.88 -33.07 16.91
CA SER A 223 32.20 -32.98 17.55
C SER A 223 33.29 -32.58 16.56
N ASP A 224 33.02 -32.70 15.27
CA ASP A 224 33.87 -32.25 14.18
C ASP A 224 33.05 -31.49 13.13
N HIS A 225 33.54 -30.32 12.77
CA HIS A 225 32.94 -29.39 11.83
C HIS A 225 32.94 -29.85 10.36
N GLY A 226 33.83 -30.74 9.93
CA GLY A 226 33.76 -31.25 8.54
C GLY A 226 32.62 -32.22 8.28
N ALA A 227 31.85 -32.58 9.31
CA ALA A 227 30.55 -33.23 9.14
C ALA A 227 29.44 -32.25 8.71
N LEU A 228 29.70 -30.94 8.70
CA LEU A 228 28.76 -29.93 8.17
C LEU A 228 28.97 -29.78 6.66
N SER A 229 27.94 -30.13 5.88
CA SER A 229 27.98 -30.03 4.41
C SER A 229 28.39 -28.62 3.95
N GLY A 230 29.47 -28.55 3.15
CA GLY A 230 30.02 -27.28 2.64
C GLY A 230 31.13 -26.69 3.51
N LEU A 231 31.45 -27.34 4.63
CA LEU A 231 32.66 -27.09 5.38
C LEU A 231 33.51 -28.38 5.40
N GLY A 232 34.74 -28.36 4.89
CA GLY A 232 35.73 -29.40 5.10
C GLY A 232 36.49 -29.22 6.41
N ASP A 233 37.20 -30.27 6.86
CA ASP A 233 37.96 -30.25 8.12
C ASP A 233 39.03 -29.14 8.18
N ASP A 234 39.48 -28.64 7.02
CA ASP A 234 40.61 -27.71 6.87
C ASP A 234 40.21 -26.36 6.24
N ASP A 235 39.03 -25.84 6.57
CA ASP A 235 38.52 -24.59 5.98
C ASP A 235 39.06 -23.30 6.60
N HIS A 236 40.03 -23.42 7.50
CA HIS A 236 40.71 -22.27 8.08
C HIS A 236 42.13 -22.12 7.48
N PRO A 237 42.26 -21.60 6.23
CA PRO A 237 43.54 -21.47 5.54
C PRO A 237 44.54 -20.55 6.25
N GLN A 238 44.13 -19.87 7.32
CA GLN A 238 44.97 -19.00 8.14
C GLN A 238 45.81 -19.75 9.19
N TYR A 239 45.51 -21.01 9.52
CA TYR A 239 46.25 -21.75 10.54
C TYR A 239 47.16 -22.82 9.94
N LEU A 240 48.39 -22.92 10.46
CA LEU A 240 49.29 -24.04 10.16
C LEU A 240 48.87 -25.25 10.99
N HIS A 241 48.55 -26.36 10.34
CA HIS A 241 48.06 -27.58 11.01
C HIS A 241 49.25 -28.44 11.40
N LEU A 242 49.52 -28.54 12.70
CA LEU A 242 50.69 -29.26 13.25
C LEU A 242 50.74 -30.76 12.88
N ASN A 243 49.64 -31.33 12.39
CA ASN A 243 49.49 -32.76 12.08
C ASN A 243 49.35 -33.06 10.58
N LYS A 244 49.57 -32.08 9.68
CA LYS A 244 49.42 -32.26 8.22
C LYS A 244 50.76 -32.10 7.51
N GLY A 245 51.20 -33.15 6.83
CA GLY A 245 52.44 -33.13 6.05
C GLY A 245 52.37 -32.20 4.83
N GLY A 246 53.48 -31.53 4.51
CA GLY A 246 53.62 -30.75 3.27
C GLY A 246 53.09 -29.31 3.31
N GLN A 247 52.77 -28.77 4.50
CA GLN A 247 52.40 -27.36 4.64
C GLN A 247 53.64 -26.46 4.69
N THR A 248 53.63 -25.37 3.91
CA THR A 248 54.70 -24.37 3.87
C THR A 248 54.29 -23.15 4.69
N LEU A 249 55.13 -22.71 5.64
CA LEU A 249 54.92 -21.46 6.37
C LEU A 249 55.23 -20.27 5.44
N GLN A 250 54.20 -19.54 5.02
CA GLN A 250 54.34 -18.41 4.08
C GLN A 250 54.66 -17.06 4.74
N GLN A 251 54.59 -16.96 6.07
CA GLN A 251 54.86 -15.73 6.84
C GLN A 251 55.79 -15.99 8.03
N ASN A 252 56.28 -14.94 8.67
CA ASN A 252 57.12 -15.05 9.86
C ASN A 252 56.30 -15.61 11.04
N LEU A 253 56.81 -16.66 11.69
CA LEU A 253 56.23 -17.19 12.93
C LEU A 253 57.01 -16.64 14.13
N ALA A 254 56.35 -15.84 14.98
CA ALA A 254 56.94 -15.38 16.24
C ALA A 254 57.05 -16.56 17.22
N CYS A 255 58.25 -16.85 17.70
CA CYS A 255 58.48 -17.90 18.70
C CYS A 255 59.02 -17.30 20.01
N ALA A 256 58.61 -17.88 21.14
CA ALA A 256 59.21 -17.57 22.43
C ALA A 256 60.63 -18.16 22.53
N GLY A 257 61.47 -17.60 23.40
CA GLY A 257 62.83 -18.11 23.59
C GLY A 257 62.85 -19.58 24.04
N GLY A 258 63.66 -20.41 23.39
CA GLY A 258 63.84 -21.83 23.73
C GLY A 258 63.02 -22.82 22.89
N VAL A 259 62.23 -22.35 21.92
CA VAL A 259 61.52 -23.22 20.98
C VAL A 259 62.52 -23.87 20.00
N THR A 260 62.48 -25.20 19.93
CA THR A 260 63.30 -26.02 19.01
C THR A 260 62.40 -26.72 17.99
N VAL A 261 62.77 -26.77 16.72
CA VAL A 261 62.13 -27.64 15.71
C VAL A 261 63.06 -28.81 15.45
N ASP A 262 62.55 -30.04 15.55
CA ASP A 262 63.32 -31.28 15.43
C ASP A 262 64.57 -31.33 16.33
N GLY A 263 64.48 -30.73 17.52
CA GLY A 263 65.59 -30.65 18.48
C GLY A 263 66.67 -29.62 18.13
N ILE A 264 66.48 -28.82 17.07
CA ILE A 264 67.38 -27.73 16.68
C ILE A 264 66.79 -26.40 17.18
N ASN A 265 67.58 -25.64 17.95
CA ASN A 265 67.21 -24.32 18.42
C ASN A 265 67.26 -23.30 17.27
N ILE A 266 66.11 -22.72 16.93
CA ILE A 266 65.97 -21.79 15.79
C ILE A 266 66.56 -20.39 16.10
N ASN A 267 66.90 -20.08 17.36
CA ASN A 267 67.54 -18.82 17.72
C ASN A 267 69.06 -18.77 17.47
N ILE A 268 69.66 -19.76 16.80
CA ILE A 268 71.09 -19.75 16.43
C ILE A 268 71.23 -19.61 14.91
N HIS A 269 71.14 -18.37 14.41
CA HIS A 269 71.57 -18.03 13.04
C HIS A 269 73.01 -17.52 13.06
N THR A 270 73.99 -18.43 13.11
CA THR A 270 75.38 -18.07 12.81
C THR A 270 75.59 -18.11 11.30
N HIS A 271 75.50 -16.97 10.63
CA HIS A 271 76.02 -16.83 9.26
C HIS A 271 77.53 -16.63 9.34
N SER A 272 78.29 -17.72 9.38
CA SER A 272 79.70 -17.61 9.04
C SER A 272 79.76 -17.28 7.55
N ILE A 273 80.28 -16.11 7.17
CA ILE A 273 80.98 -15.98 5.91
C ILE A 273 82.15 -16.98 6.01
N SER A 274 81.90 -18.22 5.59
CA SER A 274 82.93 -19.26 5.58
C SER A 274 83.78 -19.01 4.35
N LEU A 275 84.61 -17.97 4.40
CA LEU A 275 85.85 -17.97 3.65
C LEU A 275 86.63 -19.15 4.24
N GLY A 276 86.46 -20.35 3.67
CA GLY A 276 87.04 -21.62 4.14
C GLY A 276 88.57 -21.69 4.07
N ARG A 277 89.22 -20.53 4.12
CA ARG A 277 90.65 -20.31 4.16
C ARG A 277 90.85 -19.03 4.96
N SER A 278 91.38 -19.13 6.18
CA SER A 278 92.08 -17.99 6.76
C SER A 278 93.25 -17.68 5.82
N PHE A 279 93.24 -16.52 5.17
CA PHE A 279 94.41 -16.08 4.41
C PHE A 279 95.46 -15.55 5.40
N LEU A 280 96.04 -16.46 6.18
CA LEU A 280 97.20 -16.19 7.02
C LEU A 280 98.42 -16.13 6.10
N VAL A 281 98.68 -14.97 5.50
CA VAL A 281 100.00 -14.69 4.94
C VAL A 281 100.88 -14.23 6.09
N TYR A 282 101.44 -15.19 6.83
CA TYR A 282 102.64 -14.92 7.63
C TYR A 282 103.84 -14.96 6.69
N GLY A 283 104.06 -13.84 6.00
CA GLY A 283 105.19 -13.68 5.10
C GLY A 283 105.40 -12.21 4.81
N LYS A 284 106.52 -11.65 5.29
CA LYS A 284 106.99 -10.32 4.94
C LYS A 284 107.25 -10.26 3.43
N GLN A 285 106.26 -9.90 2.63
CA GLN A 285 106.48 -9.49 1.25
C GLN A 285 106.74 -7.97 1.23
N THR A 286 107.91 -7.56 1.71
CA THR A 286 108.49 -6.29 1.25
C THR A 286 109.00 -6.54 -0.16
N GLN A 287 108.09 -6.63 -1.12
CA GLN A 287 108.46 -6.61 -2.54
C GLN A 287 108.62 -5.13 -2.88
N ASN A 288 109.86 -4.66 -3.01
CA ASN A 288 110.13 -3.31 -3.51
C ASN A 288 109.56 -3.24 -4.93
N ILE A 289 108.38 -2.64 -5.08
CA ILE A 289 107.78 -2.42 -6.39
C ILE A 289 108.56 -1.27 -7.04
N GLU A 290 109.34 -1.57 -8.08
CA GLU A 290 110.05 -0.55 -8.83
C GLU A 290 109.06 0.23 -9.72
N THR A 291 108.71 1.44 -9.25
CA THR A 291 108.11 2.58 -9.96
C THR A 291 106.74 2.37 -10.67
N ASP A 292 106.38 1.22 -11.25
CA ASP A 292 105.05 0.93 -11.83
C ASP A 292 104.86 -0.57 -12.13
N ASP A 293 104.29 -1.37 -11.21
CA ASP A 293 103.92 -2.77 -11.51
C ASP A 293 102.47 -2.90 -11.98
N ILE A 294 102.22 -3.79 -12.94
CA ILE A 294 100.87 -4.16 -13.39
C ILE A 294 100.63 -5.63 -13.10
N LEU A 295 99.63 -5.89 -12.26
CA LEU A 295 99.27 -7.22 -11.83
C LEU A 295 97.92 -7.60 -12.39
N THR A 296 97.84 -8.70 -13.13
CA THR A 296 96.62 -9.10 -13.82
C THR A 296 95.86 -10.20 -13.09
N VAL A 297 94.54 -10.24 -13.32
CA VAL A 297 93.65 -11.34 -12.95
C VAL A 297 92.78 -11.62 -14.18
N GLY A 298 92.90 -12.82 -14.74
CA GLY A 298 92.17 -13.25 -15.93
C GLY A 298 90.98 -14.16 -15.60
N GLY A 299 90.16 -14.44 -16.61
CA GLY A 299 88.97 -15.30 -16.48
C GLY A 299 87.68 -14.57 -16.10
N PHE A 300 87.69 -13.24 -16.19
CA PHE A 300 86.56 -12.36 -15.88
C PHE A 300 86.31 -11.38 -17.03
N THR A 301 85.14 -10.75 -17.03
CA THR A 301 84.68 -9.76 -18.01
C THR A 301 84.83 -8.33 -17.47
N ALA A 302 84.65 -7.34 -18.35
CA ALA A 302 84.68 -5.92 -17.98
C ALA A 302 83.55 -5.51 -17.01
N SER A 303 82.51 -6.33 -16.89
CA SER A 303 81.39 -6.08 -15.99
C SER A 303 81.71 -6.49 -14.55
N ASP A 304 82.58 -7.49 -14.37
CA ASP A 304 82.90 -8.07 -13.05
C ASP A 304 83.56 -7.07 -12.12
N MET A 305 83.34 -7.21 -10.81
CA MET A 305 83.75 -6.21 -9.83
C MET A 305 85.19 -6.46 -9.37
N PRO A 306 86.16 -5.59 -9.71
CA PRO A 306 87.48 -5.68 -9.12
C PRO A 306 87.42 -5.22 -7.67
N VAL A 307 88.05 -5.97 -6.77
CA VAL A 307 88.24 -5.57 -5.38
C VAL A 307 89.71 -5.67 -5.04
N TRP A 308 90.22 -4.68 -4.33
CA TRP A 308 91.61 -4.64 -3.93
C TRP A 308 91.76 -4.07 -2.52
N GLY A 309 92.85 -4.46 -1.89
CA GLY A 309 93.28 -3.92 -0.60
C GLY A 309 94.77 -3.61 -0.67
N ILE A 310 95.16 -2.40 -0.31
CA ILE A 310 96.58 -1.99 -0.26
C ILE A 310 96.87 -1.40 1.11
N CYS A 311 97.95 -1.86 1.73
CA CYS A 311 98.55 -1.21 2.88
C CYS A 311 99.84 -0.52 2.44
N GLN A 312 99.90 0.78 2.69
CA GLN A 312 101.05 1.62 2.44
C GLN A 312 101.59 2.13 3.77
N ILE A 313 102.90 2.01 3.92
CA ILE A 313 103.63 2.49 5.08
C ILE A 313 104.44 3.71 4.68
N ASP A 314 104.36 4.76 5.48
CA ASP A 314 105.21 5.92 5.33
C ASP A 314 106.59 5.62 5.96
N MET A 315 107.66 5.96 5.23
CA MET A 315 109.05 5.74 5.62
C MET A 315 109.83 7.05 5.78
N THR A 316 109.15 8.20 5.85
CA THR A 316 109.73 9.57 5.88
C THR A 316 110.82 9.76 6.95
N GLN A 317 110.82 8.99 8.03
CA GLN A 317 111.80 9.16 9.12
C GLN A 317 112.69 7.94 9.37
N GLY A 318 113.34 7.39 8.35
CA GLY A 318 114.63 6.67 8.49
C GLY A 318 114.79 5.67 9.64
N GLY A 319 113.69 5.05 10.11
CA GLY A 319 113.61 4.54 11.48
C GLY A 319 112.35 3.74 11.76
N GLY A 320 111.91 2.89 10.82
CA GLY A 320 111.12 1.67 11.06
C GLY A 320 109.99 1.69 12.09
N GLY A 321 109.22 2.78 12.19
CA GLY A 321 108.11 2.92 13.13
C GLY A 321 106.79 3.16 12.42
N TYR A 322 105.70 2.60 12.95
CA TYR A 322 104.34 2.82 12.45
C TYR A 322 103.88 4.25 12.77
N ASP A 323 104.01 5.19 11.84
CA ASP A 323 103.41 6.52 12.01
C ASP A 323 101.89 6.51 11.74
N SER A 324 101.24 7.64 12.06
CA SER A 324 99.80 7.84 11.80
C SER A 324 99.46 7.99 10.32
N ASP A 325 100.47 8.03 9.45
CA ASP A 325 100.33 8.22 8.01
C ASP A 325 100.33 6.89 7.25
N ASN A 326 100.49 5.77 7.95
CA ASN A 326 100.17 4.43 7.45
C ASN A 326 98.72 4.38 6.98
N LYS A 327 98.53 4.03 5.71
CA LYS A 327 97.23 4.05 5.04
C LYS A 327 96.88 2.66 4.58
N ALA A 328 95.69 2.21 4.93
CA ALA A 328 95.07 1.03 4.35
C ALA A 328 93.89 1.47 3.49
N TRP A 329 93.93 1.12 2.21
CA TRP A 329 92.84 1.37 1.28
C TRP A 329 92.20 0.06 0.89
N ILE A 330 90.88 0.05 0.84
CA ILE A 330 90.09 -1.04 0.28
C ILE A 330 89.13 -0.40 -0.71
N GLY A 331 89.21 -0.84 -1.97
CA GLY A 331 88.48 -0.18 -3.03
C GLY A 331 87.98 -1.13 -4.11
N GLY A 332 87.07 -0.58 -4.92
CA GLY A 332 86.48 -1.22 -6.08
C GLY A 332 86.94 -0.58 -7.39
N PRO A 333 86.11 -0.57 -8.45
CA PRO A 333 86.41 0.16 -9.67
C PRO A 333 86.44 1.68 -9.44
N GLY A 334 87.37 2.38 -10.08
CA GLY A 334 87.54 3.83 -9.96
C GLY A 334 88.59 4.28 -8.93
N GLN A 335 89.09 5.50 -9.08
CA GLN A 335 90.11 6.07 -8.22
C GLN A 335 89.50 6.55 -6.91
N GLN A 336 90.01 6.04 -5.79
CA GLN A 336 89.60 6.48 -4.46
C GLN A 336 90.58 7.53 -3.92
N ALA A 337 90.04 8.53 -3.22
CA ALA A 337 90.84 9.50 -2.50
C ALA A 337 90.25 9.73 -1.10
N PHE A 338 91.11 9.72 -0.08
CA PHE A 338 90.72 10.00 1.30
C PHE A 338 91.62 11.09 1.88
N GLY A 339 91.01 12.18 2.36
CA GLY A 339 91.73 13.31 2.94
C GLY A 339 92.76 13.95 1.99
N GLY A 340 92.45 14.03 0.70
CA GLY A 340 93.35 14.58 -0.33
C GLY A 340 94.42 13.63 -0.85
N ASN A 341 94.57 12.43 -0.27
CA ASN A 341 95.50 11.41 -0.73
C ASN A 341 94.81 10.44 -1.70
N VAL A 342 95.36 10.31 -2.89
CA VAL A 342 94.87 9.42 -3.95
C VAL A 342 95.41 8.00 -3.76
N CYS A 343 94.59 6.98 -3.99
CA CYS A 343 95.00 5.59 -3.91
C CYS A 343 96.08 5.23 -4.97
N PRO A 344 97.09 4.41 -4.62
CA PRO A 344 98.20 4.08 -5.49
C PRO A 344 97.83 3.06 -6.59
N THR A 345 96.60 2.52 -6.57
CA THR A 345 96.08 1.65 -7.63
C THR A 345 94.70 2.07 -8.10
N VAL A 346 94.45 1.90 -9.39
CA VAL A 346 93.12 2.00 -10.00
C VAL A 346 92.98 0.78 -10.90
N PRO A 347 92.09 -0.17 -10.59
CA PRO A 347 91.85 -1.30 -11.45
C PRO A 347 91.24 -0.86 -12.78
N SER A 348 91.67 -1.46 -13.87
CA SER A 348 91.09 -1.25 -15.20
C SER A 348 91.03 -2.55 -15.98
N PHE A 349 89.94 -2.78 -16.70
CA PHE A 349 89.83 -3.93 -17.60
C PHE A 349 90.52 -3.63 -18.94
N ASN A 350 91.47 -4.47 -19.34
CA ASN A 350 92.14 -4.35 -20.63
C ASN A 350 91.42 -5.21 -21.68
N GLY A 351 90.63 -4.56 -22.53
CA GLY A 351 89.84 -5.23 -23.58
C GLY A 351 90.68 -5.97 -24.64
N GLY A 352 91.98 -5.71 -24.73
CA GLY A 352 92.88 -6.46 -25.63
C GLY A 352 93.34 -7.80 -25.05
N THR A 353 93.61 -7.85 -23.74
CA THR A 353 94.11 -9.07 -23.05
C THR A 353 93.01 -9.83 -22.30
N LEU A 354 91.80 -9.26 -22.20
CA LEU A 354 90.65 -9.78 -21.45
C LEU A 354 90.93 -10.04 -19.96
N ASN A 355 91.78 -9.20 -19.36
CA ASN A 355 92.15 -9.29 -17.96
C ASN A 355 91.84 -8.00 -17.22
N TRP A 356 91.54 -8.11 -15.93
CA TRP A 356 91.58 -6.99 -15.01
C TRP A 356 93.03 -6.71 -14.62
N GLU A 357 93.45 -5.46 -14.79
CA GLU A 357 94.80 -4.99 -14.50
C GLU A 357 94.77 -4.10 -13.25
N PHE A 358 95.57 -4.46 -12.25
CA PHE A 358 95.76 -3.72 -11.01
C PHE A 358 97.13 -3.07 -11.07
N ARG A 359 97.16 -1.79 -11.41
CA ARG A 359 98.40 -1.04 -11.57
C ARG A 359 98.79 -0.42 -10.24
N VAL A 360 99.91 -0.84 -9.65
CA VAL A 360 100.41 -0.29 -8.40
C VAL A 360 101.55 0.67 -8.74
N ARG A 361 101.31 1.97 -8.58
CA ARG A 361 102.31 3.02 -8.89
C ARG A 361 102.98 3.50 -7.63
N GLN A 362 104.31 3.52 -7.63
CA GLN A 362 105.10 4.20 -6.59
C GLN A 362 105.82 5.38 -7.26
N ARG A 363 105.55 6.62 -6.83
CA ARG A 363 106.31 7.78 -7.36
C ARG A 363 107.71 7.76 -6.76
N ALA A 364 108.74 7.66 -7.61
CA ALA A 364 110.12 7.81 -7.19
C ALA A 364 110.31 9.18 -6.50
N GLY A 365 110.73 9.15 -5.23
CA GLY A 365 110.87 10.34 -4.38
C GLY A 365 109.70 10.62 -3.42
N ASN A 366 108.64 9.78 -3.40
CA ASN A 366 107.58 9.87 -2.41
C ASN A 366 107.83 8.94 -1.22
N GLU A 367 107.57 9.49 -0.05
CA GLU A 367 107.81 8.99 1.30
C GLU A 367 107.08 7.71 1.69
N SER A 368 106.19 7.18 0.84
CA SER A 368 105.31 6.07 1.21
C SER A 368 105.47 4.84 0.33
N ILE A 369 105.70 3.67 0.93
CA ILE A 369 105.93 2.39 0.26
C ILE A 369 104.73 1.45 0.43
N VAL A 370 104.29 0.84 -0.67
CA VAL A 370 103.29 -0.24 -0.61
C VAL A 370 103.94 -1.48 0.00
N CYS A 371 103.50 -1.87 1.20
CA CYS A 371 104.07 -2.97 1.96
C CYS A 371 103.27 -4.27 1.85
N ALA A 372 102.00 -4.17 1.47
CA ALA A 372 101.15 -5.32 1.17
C ALA A 372 100.05 -4.91 0.20
N TYR A 373 99.70 -5.80 -0.70
CA TYR A 373 98.54 -5.63 -1.56
C TYR A 373 97.83 -6.98 -1.79
N ASN A 374 96.52 -6.93 -1.93
CA ASN A 374 95.68 -8.03 -2.39
C ASN A 374 94.80 -7.53 -3.54
N ARG A 375 94.59 -8.38 -4.52
CA ARG A 375 93.73 -8.12 -5.67
C ARG A 375 92.83 -9.33 -5.88
N SER A 376 91.58 -9.08 -6.21
CA SER A 376 90.62 -10.09 -6.57
C SER A 376 89.65 -9.48 -7.57
N VAL A 377 89.04 -10.32 -8.39
CA VAL A 377 87.88 -9.94 -9.18
C VAL A 377 86.76 -10.85 -8.73
N ILE A 378 85.63 -10.26 -8.42
CA ILE A 378 84.42 -10.97 -8.04
C ILE A 378 83.56 -11.00 -9.29
N GLU A 379 83.25 -12.20 -9.76
CA GLU A 379 82.30 -12.39 -10.83
C GLU A 379 80.97 -11.74 -10.42
N CYS A 380 80.54 -10.73 -11.15
CA CYS A 380 79.26 -10.08 -10.96
C CYS A 380 78.21 -10.60 -11.97
N SER A 381 78.53 -11.66 -12.70
CA SER A 381 77.55 -12.35 -13.53
C SER A 381 76.44 -12.88 -12.62
N ASP A 382 75.34 -12.13 -12.58
CA ASP A 382 74.07 -12.76 -12.31
C ASP A 382 73.80 -13.69 -13.50
N ASN A 383 73.32 -14.91 -13.27
CA ASN A 383 72.81 -15.74 -14.37
C ASN A 383 71.51 -15.16 -14.98
N THR A 384 71.26 -13.85 -14.84
CA THR A 384 70.01 -13.16 -15.20
C THR A 384 70.19 -11.88 -16.03
N GLY A 385 71.40 -11.37 -16.27
CA GLY A 385 71.68 -10.38 -17.30
C GLY A 385 71.06 -8.99 -17.06
N GLY A 386 71.40 -8.31 -15.96
CA GLY A 386 71.07 -6.90 -15.77
C GLY A 386 72.00 -6.15 -14.80
N PRO A 387 72.31 -4.86 -15.02
CA PRO A 387 73.27 -4.11 -14.20
C PRO A 387 72.65 -3.71 -12.85
N SER A 388 73.39 -3.97 -11.76
CA SER A 388 73.25 -3.23 -10.49
C SER A 388 74.24 -2.09 -10.41
#